data_AF-A0A920AWU9-F1
#
_entry.id   AF-A0A920AWU9-F1
#
_cell.length_a   1.000
_cell.length_b   1.000
_cell.length_c   1.000
_cell.angle_alpha   90.00
_cell.angle_beta   90.00
_cell.angle_gamma   90.00
#
_symmetry.space_group_name_H-M   'P 1'
#
loop_
_entity.id
_entity.type
_entity.pdbx_description
1 polymer ?
#
loop_
_entity_poly.entity_id
_entity_poly.type
_entity_poly.pdbx_seq_one_letter_code
_entity_poly.pdbx_strand_id
1 'polypeptide(L)'
;MGWKDPETGKEYAIVGLSSHTSFVDMSDPDNLLLIGVIPTASVNSIWRDIKVYNNHAYIVSEASNHGMQIFDLTRLRNVENIPSVFSPDSHFTDFGRAHNIVINEDTGYAYPVGNQDPGRRFYKR
;
A
#
# COMPACT_ATOMS: atom_id res chain seq x y z
N MET A 1 6.09 1.32 -6.93
CA MET A 1 7.03 0.73 -5.93
C MET A 1 7.28 -0.72 -6.28
N GLY A 2 8.36 -1.31 -5.79
CA GLY A 2 8.63 -2.74 -5.95
C GLY A 2 8.82 -3.42 -4.60
N TRP A 3 8.59 -4.74 -4.55
CA TRP A 3 8.95 -5.59 -3.43
C TRP A 3 9.56 -6.88 -3.97
N LYS A 4 10.73 -7.24 -3.42
CA LYS A 4 11.35 -8.53 -3.65
C LYS A 4 11.05 -9.40 -2.44
N ASP A 5 10.39 -10.52 -2.69
CA ASP A 5 10.10 -11.50 -1.67
C ASP A 5 11.42 -12.07 -1.11
N PRO A 6 11.74 -11.87 0.18
CA PRO A 6 13.00 -12.37 0.75
C PRO A 6 13.07 -13.89 0.84
N GLU A 7 11.94 -14.60 0.77
CA GLU A 7 11.89 -16.06 0.89
C GLU A 7 11.94 -16.74 -0.48
N THR A 8 11.17 -16.25 -1.45
CA THR A 8 11.05 -16.87 -2.77
C THR A 8 11.95 -16.22 -3.83
N GLY A 9 12.44 -15.01 -3.57
CA GLY A 9 13.20 -14.21 -4.54
C GLY A 9 12.35 -13.58 -5.65
N LYS A 10 11.04 -13.84 -5.69
CA LYS A 10 10.11 -13.26 -6.65
C LYS A 10 10.02 -11.74 -6.50
N GLU A 11 9.87 -11.05 -7.61
CA GLU A 11 9.77 -9.58 -7.64
C GLU A 11 8.38 -9.15 -8.06
N TYR A 12 7.82 -8.20 -7.32
CA TYR A 12 6.48 -7.69 -7.52
C TYR A 12 6.50 -6.18 -7.73
N ALA A 13 5.80 -5.72 -8.76
CA ALA A 13 5.45 -4.31 -8.90
C ALA A 13 4.18 -4.03 -8.08
N ILE A 14 4.22 -2.92 -7.34
CA ILE A 14 3.10 -2.38 -6.59
C ILE A 14 2.76 -1.03 -7.21
N VAL A 15 1.56 -0.95 -7.80
CA VAL A 15 1.15 0.19 -8.62
C VAL A 15 -0.11 0.82 -8.03
N GLY A 16 -0.04 2.12 -7.76
CA GLY A 16 -1.21 2.90 -7.37
C GLY A 16 -2.00 3.33 -8.60
N LEU A 17 -3.29 3.01 -8.66
CA LEU A 17 -4.23 3.49 -9.66
C LEU A 17 -5.35 4.29 -8.99
N SER A 18 -6.21 4.94 -9.77
CA SER A 18 -7.21 5.85 -9.21
C SER A 18 -8.18 5.17 -8.23
N SER A 19 -8.58 3.94 -8.52
CA SER A 19 -9.55 3.16 -7.75
C SER A 19 -8.95 2.10 -6.82
N HIS A 20 -7.70 1.71 -7.00
CA HIS A 20 -7.07 0.62 -6.24
C HIS A 20 -5.54 0.65 -6.32
N THR A 21 -4.88 -0.09 -5.43
CA THR A 21 -3.49 -0.50 -5.60
C THR A 21 -3.44 -1.90 -6.19
N SER A 22 -2.63 -2.14 -7.21
CA SER A 22 -2.43 -3.46 -7.83
C SER A 22 -1.08 -4.07 -7.49
N PHE A 23 -1.04 -5.39 -7.47
CA PHE A 23 0.15 -6.22 -7.28
C PHE A 23 0.39 -7.05 -8.53
N VAL A 24 1.55 -6.87 -9.17
CA VAL A 24 1.92 -7.54 -10.42
C VAL A 24 3.18 -8.36 -10.18
N ASP A 25 3.14 -9.67 -10.41
CA ASP A 25 4.31 -10.54 -10.41
C ASP A 25 5.14 -10.25 -11.68
N MET A 26 6.41 -9.91 -11.48
CA MET A 26 7.38 -9.57 -12.52
C MET A 26 8.51 -10.62 -12.63
N SER A 27 8.29 -11.83 -12.09
CA SER A 27 9.30 -12.89 -12.10
C SER A 27 9.67 -13.34 -13.52
N ASP A 28 8.75 -13.20 -14.48
CA ASP A 28 8.97 -13.39 -15.90
C ASP A 28 8.73 -12.07 -16.66
N PRO A 29 9.78 -11.40 -17.16
CA PRO A 29 9.65 -10.14 -17.88
C PRO A 29 8.79 -10.22 -19.15
N ASP A 30 8.70 -11.40 -19.78
CA ASP A 30 7.90 -11.62 -20.98
C ASP A 30 6.43 -11.92 -20.65
N ASN A 31 6.13 -12.23 -19.38
CA ASN A 31 4.80 -12.61 -18.92
C ASN A 31 4.48 -12.03 -17.52
N LEU A 32 4.13 -10.75 -17.48
CA LEU A 32 3.69 -10.08 -16.26
C LEU A 32 2.29 -10.55 -15.84
N LEU A 33 2.14 -10.93 -14.57
CA LEU A 33 0.87 -11.46 -14.04
C LEU A 33 0.26 -10.52 -13.00
N LEU A 34 -0.97 -10.05 -13.23
CA LEU A 34 -1.74 -9.31 -12.23
C LEU A 34 -2.25 -10.29 -11.16
N ILE A 35 -1.62 -10.28 -9.99
CA ILE A 35 -1.96 -11.17 -8.87
C ILE A 35 -3.24 -10.73 -8.17
N GLY A 36 -3.41 -9.42 -8.00
CA GLY A 36 -4.63 -8.88 -7.42
C GLY A 36 -4.54 -7.41 -7.08
N VAL A 37 -5.58 -6.93 -6.40
CA VAL A 37 -5.77 -5.51 -6.10
C VAL A 37 -6.31 -5.29 -4.69
N ILE A 38 -6.04 -4.13 -4.11
CA ILE A 38 -6.73 -3.58 -2.94
C ILE A 38 -7.52 -2.36 -3.38
N PRO A 39 -8.86 -2.39 -3.32
CA PRO A 39 -9.69 -1.22 -3.61
C PRO A 39 -9.38 -0.05 -2.68
N THR A 40 -9.65 1.16 -3.18
CA THR A 40 -9.62 2.38 -2.39
C THR A 40 -10.43 2.22 -1.11
N ALA A 41 -9.92 2.72 0.01
CA ALA A 41 -10.64 2.68 1.28
C ALA A 41 -11.89 3.60 1.30
N SER A 42 -11.97 4.56 0.37
CA SER A 42 -13.05 5.54 0.35
C SER A 42 -13.53 5.85 -1.08
N VAL A 43 -13.01 6.92 -1.68
CA VAL A 43 -13.36 7.38 -3.03
C VAL A 43 -12.16 7.27 -3.96
N ASN A 44 -12.40 7.33 -5.26
CA ASN A 44 -11.33 7.35 -6.24
C ASN A 44 -10.52 8.65 -6.10
N SER A 45 -9.21 8.54 -6.23
CA SER A 45 -8.29 9.67 -6.29
C SER A 45 -7.16 9.30 -7.22
N ILE A 46 -6.74 10.22 -8.08
CA ILE A 46 -5.64 10.00 -9.03
C ILE A 46 -4.29 9.80 -8.34
N TRP A 47 -4.19 10.08 -7.04
CA TRP A 47 -2.94 10.01 -6.28
C TRP A 47 -2.97 8.95 -5.18
N ARG A 48 -1.92 8.11 -5.17
CA ARG A 48 -1.58 7.19 -4.09
C ARG A 48 -0.08 7.16 -3.91
N ASP A 49 0.38 7.27 -2.67
CA ASP A 49 1.77 6.99 -2.32
C ASP A 49 1.83 5.65 -1.58
N ILE A 50 2.88 4.90 -1.87
CA ILE A 50 3.07 3.54 -1.39
C ILE A 50 4.49 3.46 -0.84
N LYS A 51 4.64 2.90 0.36
CA LYS A 51 5.94 2.49 0.90
C LYS A 51 5.90 1.04 1.28
N VAL A 52 7.03 0.36 1.07
CA VAL A 52 7.22 -1.02 1.47
C VAL A 52 8.21 -1.03 2.61
N TYR A 53 7.86 -1.67 3.72
CA TYR A 53 8.75 -1.86 4.85
C TYR A 53 8.41 -3.17 5.54
N ASN A 54 9.42 -3.99 5.84
CA ASN A 54 9.28 -5.28 6.52
C ASN A 54 8.13 -6.16 5.97
N ASN A 55 8.12 -6.40 4.66
CA ASN A 55 7.07 -7.14 3.93
C ASN A 55 5.66 -6.57 3.99
N HIS A 56 5.48 -5.32 4.43
CA HIS A 56 4.18 -4.66 4.42
C HIS A 56 4.18 -3.49 3.43
N ALA A 57 3.12 -3.36 2.66
CA ALA A 57 2.82 -2.17 1.87
C ALA A 57 1.93 -1.22 2.67
N TYR A 58 2.40 0.01 2.84
CA TYR A 58 1.70 1.12 3.47
C TYR A 58 1.20 2.05 2.37
N ILE A 59 -0.11 2.13 2.21
CA ILE A 59 -0.78 2.75 1.08
C ILE A 59 -1.59 3.94 1.59
N VAL A 60 -1.23 5.15 1.16
CA VAL A 60 -1.96 6.38 1.48
C VAL A 60 -2.52 7.01 0.21
N SER A 61 -3.53 7.86 0.38
CA SER A 61 -4.12 8.65 -0.70
C SER A 61 -4.61 9.99 -0.19
N GLU A 62 -4.70 10.96 -1.09
CA GLU A 62 -5.39 12.24 -0.88
C GLU A 62 -6.91 12.11 -0.83
N ALA A 63 -7.45 10.94 -1.19
CA ALA A 63 -8.88 10.67 -1.10
C ALA A 63 -9.38 10.96 0.33
N SER A 64 -10.50 11.69 0.43
CA SER A 64 -11.08 12.02 1.74
C SER A 64 -11.43 10.75 2.50
N ASN A 65 -11.11 10.71 3.78
CA ASN A 65 -11.33 9.56 4.68
C ASN A 65 -10.67 8.25 4.20
N HIS A 66 -9.61 8.33 3.40
CA HIS A 66 -8.86 7.16 2.97
C HIS A 66 -7.99 6.58 4.09
N GLY A 67 -7.37 7.43 4.90
CA GLY A 67 -6.36 6.99 5.89
C GLY A 67 -5.20 6.23 5.24
N MET A 68 -4.68 5.22 5.95
CA MET A 68 -3.61 4.34 5.49
C MET A 68 -4.04 2.87 5.52
N GLN A 69 -4.02 2.22 4.37
CA GLN A 69 -4.15 0.77 4.28
C GLN A 69 -2.78 0.12 4.44
N ILE A 70 -2.69 -0.91 5.26
CA ILE A 70 -1.50 -1.74 5.44
C ILE A 70 -1.81 -3.14 4.92
N PHE A 71 -0.96 -3.67 4.06
CA PHE A 71 -1.13 -4.99 3.46
C PHE A 71 0.13 -5.82 3.60
N ASP A 72 -0.01 -7.06 4.07
CA ASP A 72 1.05 -8.05 4.13
C ASP A 72 1.32 -8.64 2.74
N LEU A 73 2.49 -8.30 2.18
CA LEU A 73 2.92 -8.72 0.85
C LEU A 73 3.22 -10.22 0.76
N THR A 74 3.45 -10.90 1.88
CA THR A 74 3.66 -12.36 1.86
C THR A 74 2.41 -13.12 1.42
N ARG A 75 1.23 -12.49 1.50
CA ARG A 75 -0.04 -13.03 1.00
C ARG A 75 -0.07 -13.22 -0.52
N LEU A 76 0.89 -12.64 -1.26
CA LEU A 76 1.03 -12.80 -2.72
C LEU A 76 1.64 -14.14 -3.15
N ARG A 77 2.22 -14.91 -2.22
CA ARG A 77 3.02 -16.11 -2.54
C ARG A 77 2.23 -17.28 -3.13
N ASN A 78 0.95 -17.42 -2.77
CA ASN A 78 0.14 -18.60 -3.08
C ASN A 78 -1.31 -18.23 -3.44
N VAL A 79 -1.49 -17.28 -4.36
CA VAL A 79 -2.83 -16.86 -4.80
C VAL A 79 -3.31 -17.77 -5.93
N GLU A 80 -4.27 -18.65 -5.63
CA GLU A 80 -4.79 -19.61 -6.63
C GLU A 80 -5.72 -18.97 -7.66
N ASN A 81 -6.55 -18.01 -7.23
CA ASN A 81 -7.53 -17.34 -8.10
C ASN A 81 -7.08 -15.90 -8.38
N ILE A 82 -6.41 -15.71 -9.52
CA ILE A 82 -5.93 -14.39 -9.97
C ILE A 82 -6.80 -13.82 -11.12
N PRO A 83 -7.00 -12.50 -11.18
CA PRO A 83 -6.64 -11.52 -10.15
C PRO A 83 -7.59 -11.58 -8.94
N SER A 84 -7.02 -11.57 -7.73
CA SER A 84 -7.80 -11.54 -6.50
C SER A 84 -8.13 -10.11 -6.04
N VAL A 85 -9.22 -9.94 -5.30
CA VAL A 85 -9.54 -8.68 -4.62
C VAL A 85 -9.26 -8.88 -3.13
N PHE A 86 -8.29 -8.14 -2.60
CA PHE A 86 -7.84 -8.24 -1.23
C PHE A 86 -8.45 -7.15 -0.34
N SER A 87 -8.60 -7.50 0.94
CA SER A 87 -8.77 -6.53 2.03
C SER A 87 -7.42 -6.21 2.67
N PRO A 88 -7.20 -4.97 3.15
CA PRO A 88 -6.01 -4.62 3.92
C PRO A 88 -5.99 -5.40 5.24
N ASP A 89 -4.79 -5.73 5.72
CA ASP A 89 -4.56 -6.39 7.01
C ASP A 89 -4.77 -5.41 8.18
N SER A 90 -4.52 -4.12 7.94
CA SER A 90 -4.87 -3.05 8.88
C SER A 90 -5.24 -1.77 8.14
N HIS A 91 -6.08 -0.95 8.77
CA HIS A 91 -6.52 0.34 8.22
C HIS A 91 -6.44 1.41 9.30
N PHE A 92 -5.47 2.33 9.16
CA PHE A 92 -5.25 3.41 10.10
C PHE A 92 -6.03 4.66 9.68
N THR A 93 -6.95 5.12 10.53
CA THR A 93 -7.93 6.17 10.22
C THR A 93 -7.80 7.42 11.10
N ASP A 94 -6.76 7.50 11.92
CA ASP A 94 -6.49 8.67 12.77
C ASP A 94 -6.22 9.95 11.96
N PHE A 95 -5.92 9.82 10.67
CA PHE A 95 -5.89 10.90 9.69
C PHE A 95 -6.80 10.59 8.50
N GLY A 96 -7.36 11.63 7.89
CA GLY A 96 -8.30 11.46 6.77
C GLY A 96 -7.60 11.21 5.44
N ARG A 97 -6.54 11.97 5.14
CA ARG A 97 -5.84 11.94 3.85
C ARG A 97 -4.35 12.24 4.01
N ALA A 98 -3.50 11.70 3.14
CA ALA A 98 -2.08 12.06 3.06
C ALA A 98 -1.58 12.00 1.61
N HIS A 99 -0.80 13.01 1.22
CA HIS A 99 -0.13 13.05 -0.09
C HIS A 99 0.96 11.98 -0.18
N ASN A 100 1.81 11.90 0.85
CA ASN A 100 2.97 11.01 0.88
C ASN A 100 3.05 10.27 2.22
N ILE A 101 3.88 9.24 2.26
CA ILE A 101 4.27 8.55 3.48
C ILE A 101 5.77 8.27 3.49
N VAL A 102 6.40 8.46 4.65
CA VAL A 102 7.83 8.18 4.86
C VAL A 102 7.96 7.25 6.05
N ILE A 103 8.78 6.22 5.94
CA ILE A 103 9.04 5.27 7.03
C ILE A 103 10.49 5.46 7.47
N ASN A 104 10.69 5.67 8.77
CA ASN A 104 12.02 5.58 9.37
C ASN A 104 12.30 4.10 9.60
N GLU A 105 13.20 3.52 8.80
CA GLU A 105 13.49 2.09 8.82
C GLU A 105 14.23 1.63 10.10
N ASP A 106 14.96 2.53 10.77
CA ASP A 106 15.67 2.21 12.02
C ASP A 106 14.71 2.02 13.20
N THR A 107 13.57 2.71 13.18
CA THR A 107 12.59 2.72 14.27
C THR A 107 11.26 2.07 13.92
N GLY A 108 11.00 1.84 12.63
CA GLY A 108 9.73 1.36 12.09
C GLY A 108 8.59 2.38 12.13
N TYR A 109 8.86 3.66 12.45
CA TYR A 109 7.81 4.68 12.50
C TYR A 109 7.45 5.20 11.10
N ALA A 110 6.16 5.18 10.78
CA ALA A 110 5.60 5.76 9.56
C ALA A 110 5.04 7.17 9.81
N TYR A 111 5.41 8.10 8.94
CA TYR A 111 5.03 9.51 9.00
C TYR A 111 4.25 9.88 7.74
N PRO A 112 2.94 10.15 7.81
CA PRO A 112 2.20 10.73 6.70
C PRO A 112 2.65 12.20 6.49
N VAL A 113 2.94 12.57 5.25
CA VAL A 113 3.42 13.92 4.87
C VAL A 113 2.45 14.54 3.86
N GLY A 114 2.15 15.83 4.04
CA GLY A 114 1.12 16.51 3.24
C GLY A 114 -0.29 16.10 3.64
N ASN A 115 -0.55 15.94 4.93
CA ASN A 115 -1.92 15.81 5.44
C ASN A 115 -2.58 17.19 5.46
N GLN A 116 -3.52 17.45 4.55
CA GLN A 116 -4.42 18.59 4.69
C GLN A 116 -5.61 18.21 5.59
N ASP A 117 -5.35 18.09 6.88
CA ASP A 117 -6.38 18.23 7.91
C ASP A 117 -5.98 19.43 8.79
N PRO A 118 -6.55 20.64 8.57
CA PRO A 118 -6.30 21.78 9.44
C PRO A 118 -6.92 21.48 10.82
N GLY A 119 -6.14 20.90 11.74
CA GLY A 119 -6.52 20.85 13.16
C GLY A 119 -6.17 19.62 13.98
N ARG A 120 -5.52 18.57 13.46
CA ARG A 120 -5.14 17.40 14.29
C ARG A 120 -3.62 17.23 14.39
N ARG A 121 -3.07 17.61 15.54
CA ARG A 121 -1.68 17.28 15.95
C ARG A 121 -1.65 15.82 16.41
N PHE A 122 -0.77 15.01 15.82
CA PHE A 122 -0.56 13.62 16.20
C PHE A 122 0.02 13.51 17.62
N TYR A 123 -0.65 12.76 18.50
CA TYR A 123 -0.13 12.35 19.81
C TYR A 123 0.32 10.89 19.75
N LYS A 124 1.47 10.61 20.36
CA LYS A 124 2.12 9.30 20.43
C LYS A 124 1.40 8.38 21.43
N ARG A 125 1.14 7.12 21.06
CA ARG A 125 1.22 5.97 21.98
C ARG A 125 2.05 4.90 21.32
#